data_AF-A0AAW0XGS2-F1
#
_entry.id   AF-A0AAW0XGS2-F1
#
_cell.length_a   1.000
_cell.length_b   1.000
_cell.length_c   1.000
_cell.angle_alpha   90.00
_cell.angle_beta   90.00
_cell.angle_gamma   90.00
#
_symmetry.space_group_name_H-M   'P 1'
#
loop_
_entity.id
_entity.type
_entity.pdbx_description
1 polymer ?
#
loop_
_entity_poly.entity_id
_entity_poly.type
_entity_poly.pdbx_seq_one_letter_code
_entity_poly.pdbx_strand_id
1 'polypeptide(L)'
;MVKIYTDYDSKLKMARERRPVVGMGMLLLAHKLYNVGMDTLPPVTLLAIVGQTLLFLGIINPPWDRYDVCLSGESILYYKDYRRLILSAIEHADDIHLYYNMASLILKGQSLERR
;
A
#
# COMPACT_ATOMS: atom_id res chain seq x y z
N MET A 1 4.43 -28.83 26.01
CA MET A 1 4.48 -28.89 24.54
C MET A 1 3.55 -27.88 23.85
N VAL A 2 2.38 -27.53 24.41
CA VAL A 2 1.43 -26.57 23.80
C VAL A 2 1.87 -25.09 23.89
N LYS A 3 2.64 -24.69 24.92
CA LYS A 3 3.10 -23.29 25.08
C LYS A 3 4.09 -22.80 24.01
N ILE A 4 4.83 -23.70 23.35
CA ILE A 4 5.84 -23.32 22.34
C ILE A 4 5.18 -22.89 21.03
N TYR A 5 4.07 -23.53 20.64
CA TYR A 5 3.33 -23.18 19.42
C TYR A 5 2.65 -21.81 19.52
N THR A 6 2.08 -21.48 20.69
CA THR A 6 1.49 -20.14 20.92
C THR A 6 2.54 -19.05 20.99
N ASP A 7 3.75 -19.35 21.46
CA ASP A 7 4.86 -18.38 21.50
C ASP A 7 5.36 -18.08 20.08
N TYR A 8 5.51 -19.08 19.22
CA TYR A 8 5.88 -18.88 17.81
C TYR A 8 4.83 -18.07 17.03
N ASP A 9 3.52 -18.32 17.20
CA ASP A 9 2.47 -17.51 16.56
C ASP A 9 2.50 -16.04 17.04
N SER A 10 2.74 -15.82 18.34
CA SER A 10 2.87 -14.48 18.90
C SER A 10 4.14 -13.74 18.42
N LYS A 11 5.24 -14.47 18.18
CA LYS A 11 6.50 -13.90 17.64
C LYS A 11 6.48 -13.72 16.12
N LEU A 12 5.72 -14.51 15.37
CA LEU A 12 5.46 -14.28 13.94
C LEU A 12 4.61 -13.02 13.73
N LYS A 13 3.62 -12.77 14.58
CA LYS A 13 2.82 -11.53 14.59
C LYS A 13 3.62 -10.26 14.92
N MET A 14 4.85 -10.42 15.43
CA MET A 14 5.77 -9.33 15.78
C MET A 14 6.73 -8.94 14.64
N ALA A 15 6.55 -9.42 13.41
CA ALA A 15 7.41 -9.04 12.28
C ALA A 15 6.88 -7.83 11.49
N ARG A 16 6.05 -6.98 12.10
CA ARG A 16 5.63 -5.70 11.49
C ARG A 16 6.46 -4.51 11.96
N GLU A 17 7.77 -4.68 12.07
CA GLU A 17 8.68 -3.53 12.06
C GLU A 17 8.73 -2.99 10.61
N ARG A 18 7.73 -2.20 10.22
CA ARG A 18 7.96 -1.15 9.23
C ARG A 18 8.70 -0.10 10.03
N ARG A 19 9.96 0.19 9.71
CA ARG A 19 10.39 1.58 9.85
C ARG A 19 9.76 2.27 8.65
N PRO A 20 8.68 3.06 8.80
CA PRO A 20 8.26 3.96 7.74
C PRO A 20 9.41 4.95 7.59
N VAL A 21 10.42 4.59 6.79
CA VAL A 21 11.43 5.54 6.41
C VAL A 21 10.70 6.50 5.50
N VAL A 22 10.53 7.72 5.96
CA VAL A 22 10.17 8.84 5.10
C VAL A 22 11.33 8.98 4.12
N GLY A 23 11.25 8.23 3.02
CA GLY A 23 12.25 8.22 1.99
C GLY A 23 11.94 9.27 0.92
N MET A 24 12.76 9.25 -0.13
CA MET A 24 12.68 10.20 -1.24
C MET A 24 11.32 10.13 -1.95
N GLY A 25 10.68 8.95 -2.03
CA GLY A 25 9.41 8.77 -2.72
C GLY A 25 8.27 9.58 -2.07
N MET A 26 8.20 9.61 -0.74
CA MET A 26 7.18 10.42 -0.05
C MET A 26 7.43 11.92 -0.18
N LEU A 27 8.69 12.36 -0.18
CA LEU A 27 9.03 13.77 -0.43
C LEU A 27 8.62 14.20 -1.84
N LEU A 28 8.89 13.36 -2.85
CA LEU A 28 8.47 13.59 -4.23
C LEU A 28 6.95 13.61 -4.37
N LEU A 29 6.24 12.74 -3.64
CA LEU A 29 4.77 12.75 -3.62
C LEU A 29 4.23 14.06 -3.04
N ALA A 30 4.77 14.51 -1.92
CA ALA A 30 4.39 15.79 -1.31
C ALA A 30 4.66 16.96 -2.27
N HIS A 31 5.82 16.98 -2.93
CA HIS A 31 6.15 17.98 -3.93
C HIS A 31 5.19 17.94 -5.13
N LYS A 32 4.82 16.75 -5.61
CA LYS A 32 3.86 16.58 -6.70
C LYS A 32 2.48 17.12 -6.33
N LEU A 33 1.99 16.82 -5.13
CA LEU A 33 0.72 17.33 -4.62
C LEU A 33 0.74 18.85 -4.49
N TYR A 34 1.83 19.42 -3.97
CA TYR A 34 2.01 20.87 -3.85
C TYR A 34 1.98 21.55 -5.22
N ASN A 35 2.67 21.02 -6.22
CA ASN A 35 2.72 21.59 -7.57
C ASN A 35 1.37 21.50 -8.31
N VAL A 36 0.59 20.45 -8.08
CA VAL A 36 -0.72 20.28 -8.73
C VAL A 36 -1.77 21.18 -8.07
N GLY A 37 -1.63 21.46 -6.78
CA GLY A 37 -2.56 22.28 -6.01
C GLY A 37 -3.80 21.47 -5.61
N MET A 38 -4.25 21.69 -4.37
CA MET A 38 -5.38 20.94 -3.79
C MET A 38 -6.71 21.23 -4.49
N ASP A 39 -6.89 22.41 -5.07
CA ASP A 39 -8.14 22.83 -5.72
C ASP A 39 -8.37 22.16 -7.08
N THR A 40 -7.32 21.55 -7.67
CA THR A 40 -7.41 20.86 -8.97
C THR A 40 -7.44 19.34 -8.85
N LEU A 41 -7.23 18.82 -7.64
CA LEU A 41 -7.21 17.39 -7.35
C LEU A 41 -8.64 16.88 -7.21
N PRO A 42 -9.05 15.91 -8.03
CA PRO A 42 -10.35 15.29 -7.89
C PRO A 42 -10.51 14.61 -6.51
N PRO A 43 -11.72 14.66 -5.92
CA PRO A 43 -11.92 14.24 -4.54
C PRO A 43 -11.68 12.74 -4.33
N VAL A 44 -12.01 11.88 -5.31
CA VAL A 44 -11.83 10.42 -5.15
C VAL A 44 -10.34 10.07 -5.24
N THR A 45 -9.61 10.71 -6.17
CA THR A 45 -8.16 10.60 -6.28
C THR A 45 -7.45 11.02 -5.01
N LEU A 46 -7.85 12.14 -4.39
CA LEU A 46 -7.25 12.60 -3.14
C LEU A 46 -7.47 11.58 -2.01
N LEU A 47 -8.70 11.07 -1.87
CA LEU A 47 -9.04 10.06 -0.87
C LEU A 47 -8.21 8.79 -1.05
N ALA A 48 -8.05 8.33 -2.29
CA ALA A 48 -7.22 7.17 -2.61
C ALA A 48 -5.75 7.38 -2.24
N ILE A 49 -5.18 8.56 -2.55
CA ILE A 49 -3.78 8.89 -2.20
C ILE A 49 -3.58 8.90 -0.69
N VAL A 50 -4.49 9.54 0.05
CA VAL A 50 -4.43 9.58 1.52
C VAL A 50 -4.55 8.17 2.08
N GLY A 51 -5.53 7.38 1.62
CA GLY A 51 -5.72 6.00 2.07
C GLY A 51 -4.50 5.12 1.86
N GLN A 52 -3.91 5.18 0.65
CA GLN A 52 -2.70 4.41 0.33
C GLN A 52 -1.48 4.85 1.13
N THR A 53 -1.34 6.16 1.40
CA THR A 53 -0.27 6.69 2.24
C THR A 53 -0.42 6.27 3.70
N LEU A 54 -1.63 6.31 4.25
CA LEU A 54 -1.94 5.86 5.62
C LEU A 54 -1.69 4.36 5.80
N LEU A 55 -2.05 3.55 4.80
CA LEU A 55 -1.76 2.13 4.78
C LEU A 55 -0.25 1.87 4.70
N PHE A 56 0.48 2.60 3.85
CA PHE A 56 1.92 2.48 3.73
C PHE A 56 2.66 2.86 5.03
N LEU A 57 2.23 3.93 5.69
CA LEU A 57 2.76 4.36 7.00
C LEU A 57 2.42 3.38 8.13
N GLY A 58 1.52 2.42 7.88
CA GLY A 58 1.06 1.47 8.89
C GLY A 58 0.19 2.12 9.97
N ILE A 59 -0.40 3.29 9.69
CA ILE A 59 -1.42 3.91 10.56
C ILE A 59 -2.70 3.06 10.50
N ILE A 60 -3.02 2.56 9.30
CA ILE A 60 -4.06 1.56 9.10
C ILE A 60 -3.41 0.18 9.17
N ASN A 61 -3.93 -0.67 10.06
CA ASN A 61 -3.43 -2.03 10.26
C ASN A 61 -4.30 -3.03 9.52
N PRO A 62 -3.89 -3.47 8.33
CA PRO A 62 -4.62 -4.53 7.65
C PRO A 62 -4.51 -5.87 8.41
N PRO A 63 -5.53 -6.74 8.28
CA PRO A 63 -5.54 -8.07 8.88
C PRO A 63 -4.69 -9.11 8.12
N TRP A 64 -3.88 -8.70 7.12
CA TRP A 64 -3.01 -9.58 6.34
C TRP A 64 -1.53 -9.31 6.62
N ASP A 65 -0.71 -10.34 6.49
CA ASP A 65 0.75 -10.20 6.53
C ASP A 65 1.30 -9.83 5.14
N ARG A 66 2.52 -9.26 5.09
CA ARG A 66 3.22 -8.90 3.86
C ARG A 66 3.47 -10.12 2.98
N TYR A 67 3.77 -11.27 3.59
CA TYR A 67 4.02 -12.50 2.84
C TYR A 67 2.74 -13.06 2.20
N ASP A 68 1.57 -12.74 2.76
CA ASP A 68 0.28 -13.17 2.22
C ASP A 68 -0.15 -12.36 1.00
N VAL A 69 0.39 -11.15 0.84
CA VAL A 69 0.03 -10.25 -0.27
C VAL A 69 1.04 -10.25 -1.42
N CYS A 70 2.22 -10.84 -1.22
CA CYS A 70 3.16 -11.08 -2.31
C CYS A 70 2.53 -11.93 -3.42
N LEU A 71 2.68 -11.47 -4.66
CA LEU A 71 2.25 -12.18 -5.87
C LEU A 71 3.07 -13.47 -6.01
N SER A 72 2.40 -14.61 -5.91
CA SER A 72 2.96 -15.92 -6.23
C SER A 72 2.08 -16.58 -7.29
N GLY A 73 2.68 -16.92 -8.43
CA GLY A 73 2.01 -17.62 -9.51
C GLY A 73 1.47 -18.98 -9.07
N GLU A 74 2.18 -19.66 -8.16
CA GLU A 74 1.72 -20.92 -7.58
C GLU A 74 0.44 -20.72 -6.76
N SER A 75 0.42 -19.72 -5.87
CA SER A 75 -0.74 -19.40 -5.04
C SER A 75 -1.97 -19.01 -5.87
N ILE A 76 -1.78 -18.32 -6.99
CA ILE A 76 -2.90 -17.90 -7.84
C ILE A 76 -3.40 -19.05 -8.72
N LEU A 77 -2.49 -19.81 -9.34
CA LEU A 77 -2.87 -20.84 -10.31
C LEU A 77 -3.30 -22.14 -9.65
N TYR A 78 -2.60 -22.60 -8.60
CA TYR A 78 -2.90 -23.85 -7.91
C TYR A 78 -3.87 -23.67 -6.75
N TYR A 79 -3.67 -22.64 -5.92
CA TYR A 79 -4.48 -22.41 -4.72
C TYR A 79 -5.66 -21.47 -4.95
N LYS A 80 -5.83 -20.94 -6.18
CA LYS A 80 -6.94 -20.05 -6.59
C LYS A 80 -7.10 -18.84 -5.67
N ASP A 81 -6.00 -18.37 -5.08
CA ASP A 81 -6.00 -17.22 -4.18
C ASP A 81 -5.93 -15.92 -4.97
N TYR A 82 -7.04 -15.60 -5.66
CA TYR A 82 -7.16 -14.38 -6.47
C TYR A 82 -7.16 -13.09 -5.63
N ARG A 83 -7.34 -13.19 -4.29
CA ARG A 83 -7.30 -12.01 -3.40
C ARG A 83 -5.93 -11.36 -3.44
N ARG A 84 -4.87 -12.16 -3.60
CA ARG A 84 -3.49 -11.68 -3.74
C ARG A 84 -3.30 -10.70 -4.89
N LEU A 85 -4.03 -10.86 -6.00
CA LEU A 85 -3.95 -9.96 -7.16
C LEU A 85 -4.37 -8.53 -6.81
N ILE A 86 -5.39 -8.39 -5.97
CA ILE A 86 -5.91 -7.10 -5.53
C ILE A 86 -5.05 -6.56 -4.40
N LEU A 87 -4.74 -7.41 -3.41
CA LEU A 87 -3.98 -7.00 -2.24
C LEU A 87 -2.55 -6.58 -2.59
N SER A 88 -1.92 -7.20 -3.60
CA SER A 88 -0.60 -6.80 -4.08
C SER A 88 -0.58 -5.42 -4.73
N ALA A 89 -1.71 -4.95 -5.27
CA ALA A 89 -1.82 -3.60 -5.82
C ALA A 89 -2.03 -2.54 -4.71
N ILE A 90 -2.57 -2.95 -3.57
CA ILE A 90 -2.85 -2.08 -2.43
C ILE A 90 -1.63 -2.00 -1.50
N GLU A 91 -1.00 -3.14 -1.20
CA GLU A 91 0.18 -3.19 -0.35
C GLU A 91 1.42 -2.76 -1.13
N HIS A 92 2.08 -1.70 -0.67
CA HIS A 92 3.30 -1.21 -1.29
C HIS A 92 4.51 -1.65 -0.47
N ALA A 93 5.47 -2.26 -1.17
CA ALA A 93 6.73 -2.72 -0.58
C ALA A 93 7.72 -1.58 -0.33
N ASP A 94 7.66 -0.50 -1.12
CA ASP A 94 8.63 0.59 -1.09
C ASP A 94 8.00 1.97 -1.38
N ASP A 95 8.66 3.04 -0.95
CA ASP A 95 8.18 4.42 -1.02
C ASP A 95 8.17 4.98 -2.46
N ILE A 96 9.13 4.57 -3.29
CA ILE A 96 9.20 4.92 -4.71
C ILE A 96 8.06 4.25 -5.49
N HIS A 97 7.72 3.00 -5.17
CA HIS A 97 6.56 2.33 -5.77
C HIS A 97 5.27 3.06 -5.42
N LEU A 98 5.11 3.47 -4.16
CA LEU A 98 3.98 4.29 -3.74
C LEU A 98 3.93 5.60 -4.54
N TYR A 99 5.05 6.30 -4.66
CA TYR A 99 5.13 7.56 -5.41
C TYR A 99 4.66 7.41 -6.86
N TYR A 100 5.19 6.44 -7.62
CA TYR A 100 4.83 6.28 -9.03
C TYR A 100 3.36 5.89 -9.23
N ASN A 101 2.81 5.04 -8.35
CA ASN A 101 1.40 4.69 -8.38
C ASN A 101 0.51 5.90 -8.10
N MET A 102 0.83 6.69 -7.07
CA MET A 102 0.05 7.87 -6.72
C MET A 102 0.19 8.98 -7.76
N ALA A 103 1.38 9.23 -8.30
CA ALA A 103 1.60 10.20 -9.36
C ALA A 103 0.81 9.85 -10.64
N SER A 104 0.77 8.56 -11.00
CA SER A 104 -0.04 8.07 -12.11
C SER A 104 -1.54 8.20 -11.82
N LEU A 105 -1.96 7.96 -10.57
CA LEU A 105 -3.34 8.14 -10.15
C LEU A 105 -3.78 9.60 -10.22
N ILE A 106 -2.92 10.56 -9.87
CA ILE A 106 -3.18 12.00 -10.02
C ILE A 106 -3.48 12.33 -11.49
N LEU A 107 -2.60 11.91 -12.41
CA LEU A 107 -2.75 12.20 -13.84
C LEU A 107 -4.02 11.55 -14.43
N LYS A 108 -4.28 10.28 -14.08
CA LYS A 108 -5.45 9.54 -14.56
C LYS A 108 -6.74 10.07 -13.94
N GLY A 109 -6.73 10.38 -12.65
CA GLY A 109 -7.83 10.95 -11.90
C GLY A 109 -8.30 12.26 -12.49
N GLN A 110 -7.37 13.17 -12.81
CA GLN A 110 -7.70 14.43 -13.47
C GLN A 110 -8.38 14.25 -14.84
N SER A 111 -8.08 13.15 -15.55
CA SER A 111 -8.70 12.84 -16.84
C SER A 111 -10.04 12.12 -16.71
N LEU A 112 -10.20 11.26 -15.69
CA LEU A 112 -11.34 10.36 -15.53
C LEU A 112 -12.44 10.94 -14.64
N GLU A 113 -12.12 11.66 -13.57
CA GLU A 113 -13.11 12.24 -12.65
C GLU A 113 -13.63 13.61 -13.12
N ARG A 114 -12.93 14.25 -14.06
CA ARG A 114 -13.32 15.56 -14.62
C ARG A 114 -14.16 15.43 -15.90
N ARG A 115 -14.36 14.20 -16.39
CA ARG A 115 -15.27 13.85 -17.49
C ARG A 115 -16.61 13.42 -16.93
#